data_AF-A0A2E2VNL3-F1
#
_entry.id   AF-A0A2E2VNL3-F1
#
_cell.length_a   1.000
_cell.length_b   1.000
_cell.length_c   1.000
_cell.angle_alpha   90.00
_cell.angle_beta   90.00
_cell.angle_gamma   90.00
#
_symmetry.space_group_name_H-M   'P 1'
#
loop_
_entity.id
_entity.type
_entity.pdbx_description
1 polymer ?
#
loop_
_entity_poly.entity_id
_entity_poly.type
_entity_poly.pdbx_seq_one_letter_code
_entity_poly.pdbx_strand_id
1 'polypeptide(L)'
;MSLRFGVIMDPVEKITPYKDSTLAMMLAIQQRDAEIIYIEPADIFVSDGSAYANGKQIKVFDSNEHWFECGESIVVPLGELDILLMRKDPPFNTEYIFATYALDLAKRDGALVANDPRALRNFNEKFTISYFPQC
;
A
#
# COMPACT_ATOMS: atom_id res chain seq x y z
N MET A 1 21.74 0.24 4.25
CA MET A 1 20.72 1.00 3.50
C MET A 1 19.47 1.02 4.35
N SER A 2 18.78 2.16 4.41
CA SER A 2 17.46 2.25 5.03
C SER A 2 16.44 1.55 4.13
N LEU A 3 15.49 0.81 4.70
CA LEU A 3 14.41 0.16 3.94
C LEU A 3 13.42 1.21 3.46
N ARG A 4 12.87 1.01 2.25
CA ARG A 4 11.88 1.89 1.63
C ARG A 4 10.55 1.16 1.49
N PHE A 5 9.53 1.67 2.18
CA PHE A 5 8.17 1.14 2.14
C PHE A 5 7.30 2.00 1.23
N GLY A 6 6.51 1.38 0.37
CA GLY A 6 5.34 2.01 -0.25
C GLY A 6 4.07 1.60 0.48
N VAL A 7 3.28 2.56 0.93
CA VAL A 7 1.99 2.31 1.61
C VAL A 7 0.89 2.80 0.69
N ILE A 8 0.12 1.85 0.15
CA ILE A 8 -0.99 2.11 -0.76
C ILE A 8 -2.28 2.13 0.06
N MET A 9 -2.90 3.30 0.21
CA MET A 9 -4.07 3.45 1.08
C MET A 9 -5.06 4.50 0.56
N ASP A 10 -6.25 4.55 1.18
CA ASP A 10 -7.16 5.69 1.05
C ASP A 10 -6.51 6.99 1.55
N PRO A 11 -7.07 8.17 1.20
CA PRO A 11 -6.51 9.46 1.59
C PRO A 11 -6.13 9.53 3.07
N VAL A 12 -4.85 9.75 3.37
CA VAL A 12 -4.31 9.73 4.75
C VAL A 12 -4.96 10.78 5.65
N GLU A 13 -5.44 11.88 5.09
CA GLU A 13 -6.18 12.93 5.80
C GLU A 13 -7.58 12.51 6.24
N LYS A 14 -8.12 11.39 5.73
CA LYS A 14 -9.47 10.91 6.04
C LYS A 14 -9.50 9.80 7.09
N ILE A 15 -8.33 9.34 7.56
CA ILE A 15 -8.27 8.28 8.56
C ILE A 15 -8.77 8.77 9.93
N THR A 16 -9.06 7.83 10.82
CA THR A 16 -9.32 8.10 12.24
C THR A 16 -8.09 7.68 13.04
N PRO A 17 -7.16 8.60 13.40
CA PRO A 17 -5.80 8.26 13.82
C PRO A 17 -5.74 7.25 14.98
N TYR A 18 -6.50 7.48 16.05
CA TYR A 18 -6.52 6.60 17.24
C TYR A 18 -7.06 5.18 17.00
N LYS A 19 -7.61 4.86 15.82
CA LYS A 19 -8.13 3.53 15.44
C LYS A 19 -7.47 2.97 14.18
N ASP A 20 -6.63 3.75 13.51
CA ASP A 20 -6.13 3.39 12.20
C ASP A 20 -4.91 2.47 12.32
N SER A 21 -5.09 1.22 11.88
CA SER A 21 -4.01 0.23 11.92
C SER A 21 -2.92 0.50 10.88
N THR A 22 -3.22 1.21 9.79
CA THR A 22 -2.23 1.60 8.77
C THR A 22 -1.30 2.68 9.33
N LEU A 23 -1.83 3.66 10.07
CA LEU A 23 -1.03 4.64 10.82
C LEU A 23 -0.14 3.97 11.87
N ALA A 24 -0.68 3.02 12.63
CA ALA A 24 0.10 2.26 13.60
C ALA A 24 1.28 1.51 12.94
N MET A 25 1.06 0.94 11.75
CA MET A 25 2.14 0.33 10.95
C MET A 25 3.17 1.36 10.50
N MET A 26 2.75 2.51 9.97
CA MET A 26 3.65 3.58 9.54
C MET A 26 4.51 4.13 10.68
N LEU A 27 3.93 4.32 11.87
CA LEU A 27 4.66 4.72 13.08
C LEU A 27 5.75 3.69 13.44
N ALA A 28 5.42 2.39 13.39
CA ALA A 28 6.36 1.32 13.66
C ALA A 28 7.47 1.21 12.59
N ILE A 29 7.15 1.51 11.32
CA ILE A 29 8.12 1.54 10.23
C ILE A 29 9.13 2.69 10.45
N GLN A 30 8.66 3.90 10.77
CA GLN A 30 9.54 5.04 11.04
C GLN A 30 10.47 4.82 12.24
N GLN A 31 10.02 4.13 13.29
CA GLN A 31 10.86 3.78 14.44
C GLN A 31 12.05 2.88 14.07
N ARG A 32 12.05 2.29 12.87
CA ARG A 32 13.14 1.47 12.33
C ARG A 32 14.00 2.24 11.31
N ASP A 33 13.93 3.57 11.34
CA ASP A 33 14.65 4.48 10.43
C ASP A 33 14.39 4.19 8.94
N ALA A 34 13.22 3.64 8.62
CA ALA A 34 12.79 3.30 7.27
C ALA A 34 12.02 4.47 6.62
N GLU A 35 12.18 4.61 5.30
CA GLU A 35 11.43 5.59 4.51
C GLU A 35 10.04 5.09 4.16
N ILE A 36 9.07 6.00 4.10
CA ILE A 36 7.69 5.70 3.70
C ILE A 36 7.30 6.59 2.53
N ILE A 37 6.87 5.95 1.46
CA ILE A 37 6.21 6.57 0.31
C ILE A 37 4.72 6.27 0.42
N TYR A 38 3.94 7.31 0.65
CA TYR A 38 2.48 7.28 0.60
C TYR A 38 2.02 7.29 -0.86
N ILE A 39 1.08 6.40 -1.20
CA ILE A 39 0.54 6.20 -2.55
C ILE A 39 -0.97 6.01 -2.45
N GLU A 40 -1.74 6.71 -3.28
CA GLU A 40 -3.16 6.37 -3.49
C GLU A 40 -3.29 5.41 -4.69
N PRO A 41 -4.27 4.49 -4.71
CA PRO A 41 -4.40 3.55 -5.83
C PRO A 41 -4.55 4.22 -7.20
N ALA A 42 -5.23 5.38 -7.24
CA ALA A 42 -5.42 6.15 -8.46
C ALA A 42 -4.12 6.73 -9.04
N ASP A 43 -3.07 6.84 -8.21
CA ASP A 43 -1.76 7.33 -8.62
C ASP A 43 -0.85 6.24 -9.18
N ILE A 44 -1.29 4.97 -9.16
CA ILE A 44 -0.54 3.83 -9.70
C ILE A 44 -0.75 3.76 -11.21
N PHE A 45 0.34 3.61 -11.95
CA PHE A 45 0.32 3.43 -13.39
C PHE A 45 1.39 2.45 -13.87
N VAL A 46 1.30 2.04 -15.13
CA VAL A 46 2.26 1.13 -15.77
C VAL A 46 2.85 1.83 -16.99
N SER A 47 4.17 1.83 -17.10
CA SER A 47 4.91 2.28 -18.29
C SER A 47 5.92 1.22 -18.67
N ASP A 48 5.99 0.89 -19.96
CA ASP A 48 6.99 -0.05 -20.52
C ASP A 48 7.06 -1.40 -19.76
N GLY A 49 5.90 -1.88 -19.31
CA GLY A 49 5.79 -3.15 -18.60
C GLY A 49 6.28 -3.15 -17.15
N SER A 50 6.59 -1.97 -16.59
CA SER A 50 7.00 -1.77 -15.20
C SER A 50 5.99 -0.90 -14.46
N ALA A 51 5.80 -1.15 -13.16
CA ALA A 51 4.83 -0.42 -12.35
C ALA A 51 5.46 0.80 -11.66
N TYR A 52 4.75 1.91 -11.70
CA TYR A 52 5.13 3.20 -11.11
C TYR A 52 3.97 3.76 -10.29
N ALA A 53 4.27 4.74 -9.43
CA ALA A 53 3.24 5.58 -8.83
C ALA A 53 3.70 7.03 -8.70
N ASN A 54 2.75 7.96 -8.71
CA ASN A 54 2.97 9.29 -8.15
C ASN A 54 2.80 9.20 -6.63
N GLY A 55 3.91 9.08 -5.91
CA GLY A 55 3.92 8.96 -4.45
C GLY A 55 4.37 10.24 -3.77
N LYS A 56 4.19 10.32 -2.46
CA LYS A 56 4.75 11.39 -1.62
C LYS A 56 5.54 10.76 -0.49
N GLN A 57 6.73 11.28 -0.20
CA GLN A 57 7.38 10.93 1.05
C GLN A 57 6.51 11.44 2.20
N ILE A 58 6.21 10.58 3.17
CA ILE A 58 5.34 10.90 4.30
C ILE A 58 6.10 10.77 5.61
N LYS A 59 5.85 11.71 6.52
CA LYS A 59 6.13 11.56 7.95
C LYS A 59 4.82 11.42 8.70
N VAL A 60 4.76 10.50 9.65
CA VAL A 60 3.58 10.29 10.51
C VAL A 60 3.91 10.52 11.97
N PHE A 61 2.88 10.89 12.74
CA PHE A 61 2.99 11.25 14.15
C PHE A 61 1.86 10.61 14.94
N ASP A 62 2.15 10.24 16.20
CA ASP A 62 1.14 9.74 17.13
C ASP A 62 0.38 10.93 17.75
N SER A 63 -0.55 11.48 16.97
CA SER A 63 -1.35 12.67 17.32
C SER A 63 -2.71 12.64 16.62
N ASN A 64 -3.78 12.97 17.34
CA ASN A 64 -5.11 13.07 16.74
C ASN A 64 -5.35 14.38 15.97
N GLU A 65 -4.49 15.38 16.14
CA GLU A 65 -4.64 16.70 15.51
C GLU A 65 -3.69 16.89 14.32
N HIS A 66 -2.54 16.22 14.36
CA HIS A 66 -1.47 16.36 13.37
C HIS A 66 -0.77 15.02 13.18
N TRP A 67 -1.41 14.07 12.48
CA TRP A 67 -0.90 12.71 12.33
C TRP A 67 0.02 12.49 11.12
N PHE A 68 0.14 13.47 10.22
CA PHE A 68 0.95 13.31 9.02
C PHE A 68 1.46 14.63 8.43
N GLU A 69 2.56 14.52 7.70
CA GLU A 69 3.12 15.54 6.81
C GLU A 69 3.56 14.89 5.51
N CYS A 70 3.09 15.40 4.37
CA CYS A 70 3.48 14.92 3.05
C CYS A 70 4.45 15.90 2.39
N GLY A 71 5.50 15.37 1.76
CA GLY A 71 6.39 16.10 0.88
C GLY A 71 5.80 16.33 -0.52
N GLU A 72 6.66 16.73 -1.44
CA GLU A 72 6.31 16.88 -2.85
C GLU A 72 6.00 15.53 -3.52
N SER A 73 5.19 15.59 -4.58
CA SER A 73 4.89 14.42 -5.40
C SER A 73 6.11 14.00 -6.21
N ILE A 74 6.41 12.71 -6.20
CA ILE A 74 7.53 12.09 -6.92
C ILE A 74 7.05 10.86 -7.69
N VAL A 75 7.62 10.62 -8.87
CA VAL A 75 7.42 9.37 -9.59
C VAL A 75 8.33 8.30 -8.99
N VAL A 76 7.75 7.19 -8.55
CA VAL A 76 8.47 6.09 -7.90
C VAL A 76 8.28 4.80 -8.69
N PRO A 77 9.35 4.15 -9.16
CA PRO A 77 9.29 2.78 -9.66
C PRO A 77 8.96 1.84 -8.49
N LEU A 78 7.81 1.18 -8.54
CA LEU A 78 7.31 0.37 -7.43
C LEU A 78 8.17 -0.87 -7.18
N GLY A 79 8.82 -1.42 -8.21
CA GLY A 79 9.73 -2.56 -8.09
C GLY A 79 11.04 -2.25 -7.34
N GLU A 80 11.43 -0.98 -7.22
CA GLU A 80 12.63 -0.56 -6.47
C GLU A 80 12.37 -0.30 -4.98
N LEU A 81 11.10 -0.38 -4.55
CA LEU A 81 10.75 -0.34 -3.13
C LEU A 81 10.96 -1.72 -2.51
N ASP A 82 11.48 -1.76 -1.28
CA ASP A 82 11.73 -3.04 -0.61
C ASP A 82 10.41 -3.75 -0.29
N ILE A 83 9.41 -2.99 0.17
CA ILE A 83 8.12 -3.51 0.63
C ILE A 83 6.98 -2.60 0.19
N LEU A 84 5.92 -3.19 -0.34
CA LEU A 84 4.66 -2.54 -0.69
C LEU A 84 3.53 -3.07 0.21
N LEU A 85 2.88 -2.20 0.97
CA LEU A 85 1.73 -2.51 1.80
C LEU A 85 0.45 -2.09 1.08
N MET A 86 -0.34 -3.05 0.60
CA MET A 86 -1.67 -2.81 0.03
C MET A 86 -2.69 -2.70 1.15
N ARG A 87 -3.02 -1.47 1.54
CA ARG A 87 -3.87 -1.09 2.69
C ARG A 87 -5.10 -0.29 2.28
N LYS A 88 -5.46 -0.35 0.99
CA LYS A 88 -6.72 0.21 0.48
C LYS A 88 -7.91 -0.54 1.08
N ASP A 89 -8.87 0.19 1.65
CA ASP A 89 -10.08 -0.43 2.18
C ASP A 89 -11.00 -0.93 1.05
N PRO A 90 -11.86 -1.93 1.32
CA PRO A 90 -12.94 -2.31 0.40
C PRO A 90 -13.78 -1.09 -0.04
N PRO A 91 -14.42 -1.15 -1.23
CA PRO A 91 -14.82 -2.36 -1.92
C PRO A 91 -13.75 -2.98 -2.83
N PHE A 92 -13.84 -4.31 -3.01
CA PHE A 92 -13.12 -5.00 -4.07
C PHE A 92 -13.78 -4.71 -5.43
N ASN A 93 -13.31 -3.66 -6.10
CA ASN A 93 -13.82 -3.15 -7.37
C ASN A 93 -12.78 -3.29 -8.49
N THR A 94 -13.09 -2.78 -9.68
CA THR A 94 -12.18 -2.83 -10.84
C THR A 94 -10.86 -2.10 -10.59
N GLU A 95 -10.90 -0.95 -9.92
CA GLU A 95 -9.70 -0.18 -9.56
C GLU A 95 -8.79 -1.00 -8.63
N TYR A 96 -9.35 -1.64 -7.60
CA TYR A 96 -8.63 -2.56 -6.72
C TYR A 96 -7.96 -3.69 -7.53
N ILE A 97 -8.70 -4.30 -8.46
CA ILE A 97 -8.17 -5.37 -9.33
C ILE A 97 -7.01 -4.85 -10.19
N PHE A 98 -7.15 -3.67 -10.81
CA PHE A 98 -6.08 -3.09 -11.64
C PHE A 98 -4.83 -2.75 -10.84
N ALA A 99 -4.99 -2.20 -9.63
CA ALA A 99 -3.89 -1.98 -8.72
C ALA A 99 -3.15 -3.31 -8.44
N THR A 100 -3.87 -4.41 -8.18
CA THR A 100 -3.20 -5.71 -7.96
C THR A 100 -2.41 -6.23 -9.17
N TYR A 101 -2.80 -5.91 -10.41
CA TYR A 101 -1.99 -6.29 -11.58
C TYR A 101 -0.72 -5.45 -11.70
N ALA A 102 -0.77 -4.15 -11.39
CA ALA A 102 0.43 -3.32 -11.31
C ALA A 102 1.36 -3.81 -10.20
N LEU A 103 0.81 -4.21 -9.05
CA LEU A 103 1.60 -4.76 -7.95
C LEU A 103 2.23 -6.12 -8.28
N ASP A 104 1.64 -6.93 -9.17
CA ASP A 104 2.33 -8.14 -9.68
C ASP A 104 3.59 -7.79 -10.48
N LEU A 105 3.57 -6.70 -11.25
CA LEU A 105 4.75 -6.21 -11.97
C LEU A 105 5.81 -5.72 -10.98
N ALA A 106 5.42 -4.92 -10.00
CA ALA A 106 6.34 -4.49 -8.93
C ALA A 106 6.97 -5.68 -8.20
N LYS A 107 6.17 -6.70 -7.88
CA LYS A 107 6.64 -7.94 -7.27
C LYS A 107 7.62 -8.70 -8.16
N ARG A 108 7.32 -8.81 -9.46
CA ARG A 108 8.22 -9.42 -10.45
C ARG A 108 9.57 -8.69 -10.49
N ASP A 109 9.54 -7.38 -10.33
CA ASP A 109 10.70 -6.50 -10.48
C ASP A 109 11.52 -6.33 -9.17
N GLY A 110 11.08 -6.93 -8.06
CA GLY A 110 11.89 -7.11 -6.85
C GLY A 110 11.20 -6.80 -5.53
N ALA A 111 10.08 -6.06 -5.55
CA ALA A 111 9.41 -5.62 -4.33
C ALA A 111 8.69 -6.77 -3.61
N LEU A 112 8.76 -6.80 -2.27
CA LEU A 112 7.85 -7.63 -1.49
C LEU A 112 6.48 -6.95 -1.41
N VAL A 113 5.44 -7.58 -1.94
CA VAL A 113 4.06 -7.04 -1.82
C VAL A 113 3.28 -7.77 -0.74
N ALA A 114 2.79 -7.02 0.23
CA ALA A 114 1.98 -7.53 1.34
C ALA A 114 0.55 -6.94 1.27
N ASN A 115 -0.49 -7.75 1.04
CA ASN A 115 -0.47 -9.18 0.73
C ASN A 115 -0.17 -9.48 -0.75
N ASP A 116 0.06 -10.75 -1.05
CA ASP A 116 0.29 -11.21 -2.42
C ASP A 116 -0.87 -10.76 -3.36
N PRO A 117 -0.59 -10.06 -4.48
CA PRO A 117 -1.65 -9.49 -5.32
C PRO A 117 -2.54 -10.55 -5.97
N ARG A 118 -1.98 -11.71 -6.32
CA ARG A 118 -2.74 -12.84 -6.86
C ARG A 118 -3.65 -13.44 -5.79
N ALA A 119 -3.18 -13.55 -4.55
CA ALA A 119 -4.01 -14.00 -3.44
C ALA A 119 -5.20 -13.05 -3.21
N LEU A 120 -4.97 -11.73 -3.25
CA LEU A 120 -6.04 -10.72 -3.11
C LEU A 120 -7.17 -10.90 -4.14
N ARG A 121 -6.82 -11.27 -5.39
CA ARG A 121 -7.83 -11.53 -6.44
C ARG A 121 -8.55 -12.87 -6.28
N ASN A 122 -7.85 -13.88 -5.76
CA ASN A 122 -8.36 -15.26 -5.71
C ASN A 122 -9.12 -15.57 -4.41
N PHE A 123 -8.81 -14.90 -3.32
CA PHE A 123 -9.38 -15.12 -2.00
C PHE A 123 -10.26 -13.95 -1.57
N ASN A 124 -11.40 -13.81 -2.25
CA ASN A 124 -12.42 -12.84 -1.83
C ASN A 124 -12.93 -13.16 -0.42
N GLU A 125 -13.03 -12.14 0.43
CA GLU A 125 -13.39 -12.31 1.86
C GLU A 125 -14.69 -13.07 2.09
N LYS A 126 -15.68 -12.92 1.21
CA LYS A 126 -17.00 -13.56 1.34
C LYS A 126 -17.04 -14.94 0.70
N PHE A 127 -16.44 -15.11 -0.48
CA PHE A 127 -16.47 -16.40 -1.20
C PHE A 127 -15.44 -17.40 -0.69
N THR A 128 -14.39 -16.96 0.01
CA THR A 128 -13.33 -17.87 0.50
C THR A 128 -13.88 -18.90 1.49
N ILE A 129 -14.96 -18.60 2.21
CA ILE A 129 -15.60 -19.56 3.11
C ILE A 129 -16.07 -20.83 2.38
N SER A 130 -16.36 -20.76 1.07
CA SER A 130 -16.79 -21.91 0.27
C SER A 130 -15.70 -22.99 0.11
N TYR A 131 -14.44 -22.67 0.37
CA TYR A 131 -13.35 -23.66 0.41
C TYR A 131 -13.33 -24.48 1.71
N PHE A 132 -14.12 -24.10 2.72
CA PHE A 132 -14.17 -24.73 4.04
C PHE A 132 -15.60 -25.15 4.42
N PRO A 133 -16.24 -26.04 3.64
CA PRO A 133 -17.64 -26.44 3.85
C PRO A 133 -17.92 -27.17 5.18
N GLN A 134 -16.88 -27.61 5.89
CA GLN A 134 -16.96 -28.35 7.15
C GLN A 134 -16.91 -27.48 8.42
N CYS A 135 -16.73 -26.17 8.27
CA CYS A 135 -16.70 -25.23 9.40
C CYS A 135 -18.10 -24.89 9.92
#